data_AF-A0A2E4XN56-F1
#
_entry.id   AF-A0A2E4XN56-F1
#
_cell.length_a   1.000
_cell.length_b   1.000
_cell.length_c   1.000
_cell.angle_alpha   90.00
_cell.angle_beta   90.00
_cell.angle_gamma   90.00
#
_symmetry.space_group_name_H-M   'P 1'
#
loop_
_entity.id
_entity.type
_entity.pdbx_description
1 polymer ?
#
loop_
_entity_poly.entity_id
_entity_poly.type
_entity_poly.pdbx_seq_one_letter_code
_entity_poly.pdbx_strand_id
1 'polypeptide(L)'
;MSETKDFLVAHASAAKWQDAAAEIIVSLKNVTAEHRLGFLYVTDDYADSLKDISVFLKQTTGVPHWVGTVGFGICAPATEYFGKAAMAVMIAPIPEDAFRTFNGVTSDVSAVVNNLQEWIGDTPPLIVTHADPRNQNVPEIIEDLSRETNGFLIGGLTASRGAHPQLAEDVAEGEVSGVMMSLEAVPVAAALTQGCSPIGEIHRITSCEQNILIEINGKPALDVFKEDIGEILARDLSKVAGYIFAALPVSGSDTGDYLVRNLTGIDPEQGLLAIGEYVELGDHIMFCRRDHDSAVEDMRRMLGDLRKRAGNAPIRGGLYYSCCARGPNQFGENSEELGLIAEELGDFPLVGFFANGEISNNRLYGYTGVLTLFL
;
A
#
# COMPACT_ATOMS: atom_id res chain seq x y z
N MET A 1 -22.72 -29.69 10.80
CA MET A 1 -22.35 -28.36 11.32
C MET A 1 -21.56 -27.71 10.19
N SER A 2 -22.02 -26.57 9.68
CA SER A 2 -21.32 -25.86 8.60
C SER A 2 -19.95 -25.46 9.12
N GLU A 3 -18.88 -26.03 8.59
CA GLU A 3 -17.53 -25.50 8.83
C GLU A 3 -17.52 -24.07 8.31
N THR A 4 -17.24 -23.11 9.20
CA THR A 4 -17.27 -21.69 8.90
C THR A 4 -16.24 -21.39 7.83
N LYS A 5 -16.72 -20.84 6.70
CA LYS A 5 -15.88 -20.31 5.62
C LYS A 5 -15.59 -18.82 5.85
N ASP A 6 -15.65 -18.31 7.06
CA ASP A 6 -15.48 -16.87 7.30
C ASP A 6 -13.99 -16.54 7.38
N PHE A 7 -13.60 -15.35 6.92
CA PHE A 7 -12.26 -14.87 7.25
C PHE A 7 -12.27 -14.49 8.73
N LEU A 8 -11.22 -14.84 9.45
CA LEU A 8 -11.10 -14.54 10.87
C LEU A 8 -10.04 -13.46 11.04
N VAL A 9 -10.35 -12.43 11.83
CA VAL A 9 -9.44 -11.34 12.16
C VAL A 9 -9.22 -11.26 13.66
N ALA A 10 -8.00 -10.92 14.06
CA ALA A 10 -7.68 -10.51 15.41
C ALA A 10 -6.58 -9.45 15.38
N HIS A 11 -6.57 -8.56 16.36
CA HIS A 11 -5.52 -7.57 16.56
C HIS A 11 -5.31 -7.36 18.05
N ALA A 12 -4.08 -7.07 18.45
CA ALA A 12 -3.70 -6.87 19.85
C ALA A 12 -2.53 -5.90 19.97
N SER A 13 -2.45 -5.21 21.11
CA SER A 13 -1.34 -4.30 21.42
C SER A 13 -0.83 -4.55 22.83
N ALA A 14 0.46 -4.86 22.93
CA ALA A 14 1.15 -5.11 24.18
C ALA A 14 2.64 -4.73 24.05
N ALA A 15 3.31 -4.46 25.17
CA ALA A 15 4.74 -4.14 25.10
C ALA A 15 5.60 -5.34 24.63
N LYS A 16 5.16 -6.57 24.90
CA LYS A 16 5.82 -7.80 24.47
C LYS A 16 4.96 -8.52 23.45
N TRP A 17 5.59 -9.00 22.37
CA TRP A 17 4.85 -9.68 21.31
C TRP A 17 4.16 -10.96 21.80
N GLN A 18 4.70 -11.64 22.82
CA GLN A 18 4.10 -12.87 23.36
C GLN A 18 2.72 -12.61 23.98
N ASP A 19 2.57 -11.47 24.66
CA ASP A 19 1.31 -11.09 25.30
C ASP A 19 0.26 -10.75 24.23
N ALA A 20 0.66 -9.95 23.22
CA ALA A 20 -0.20 -9.66 22.07
C ALA A 20 -0.57 -10.93 21.29
N ALA A 21 0.37 -11.82 21.01
CA ALA A 21 0.13 -13.08 20.30
C ALA A 21 -0.80 -14.01 21.09
N ALA A 22 -0.72 -14.05 22.42
CA ALA A 22 -1.66 -14.81 23.24
C ALA A 22 -3.09 -14.27 23.12
N GLU A 23 -3.27 -12.94 23.11
CA GLU A 23 -4.58 -12.30 22.88
C GLU A 23 -5.12 -12.57 21.47
N ILE A 24 -4.25 -12.56 20.44
CA ILE A 24 -4.60 -12.95 19.07
C ILE A 24 -5.20 -14.36 19.05
N ILE A 25 -4.53 -15.34 19.66
CA ILE A 25 -4.98 -16.73 19.65
C ILE A 25 -6.33 -16.90 20.37
N VAL A 26 -6.56 -16.19 21.48
CA VAL A 26 -7.85 -16.22 22.18
C VAL A 26 -8.97 -15.60 21.33
N SER A 27 -8.62 -14.60 20.53
CA SER A 27 -9.57 -13.86 19.67
C SER A 27 -9.91 -14.58 18.37
N LEU A 28 -8.93 -15.28 17.77
CA LEU A 28 -9.10 -16.15 16.60
C LEU A 28 -9.88 -17.41 16.99
N LYS A 29 -11.20 -17.27 17.16
CA LYS A 29 -12.12 -18.38 17.44
C LYS A 29 -12.43 -19.14 16.14
N ASN A 30 -12.64 -20.45 16.26
CA ASN A 30 -13.14 -21.30 15.16
C ASN A 30 -12.20 -21.45 13.95
N VAL A 31 -10.88 -21.45 14.17
CA VAL A 31 -9.92 -21.87 13.13
C VAL A 31 -10.21 -23.33 12.74
N THR A 32 -10.31 -23.59 11.44
CA THR A 32 -10.58 -24.91 10.86
C THR A 32 -9.51 -25.31 9.85
N ALA A 33 -9.52 -26.55 9.38
CA ALA A 33 -8.60 -27.04 8.35
C ALA A 33 -8.70 -26.29 7.01
N GLU A 34 -9.83 -25.63 6.74
CA GLU A 34 -10.05 -24.81 5.55
C GLU A 34 -9.23 -23.52 5.55
N HIS A 35 -8.77 -23.05 6.72
CA HIS A 35 -7.94 -21.84 6.84
C HIS A 35 -6.50 -22.16 6.47
N ARG A 36 -6.12 -21.89 5.21
CA ARG A 36 -4.79 -22.23 4.70
C ARG A 36 -3.82 -21.06 4.61
N LEU A 37 -4.32 -19.82 4.50
CA LEU A 37 -3.51 -18.61 4.30
C LEU A 37 -3.72 -17.60 5.42
N GLY A 38 -2.62 -17.12 6.01
CA GLY A 38 -2.60 -16.05 7.01
C GLY A 38 -1.91 -14.79 6.49
N PHE A 39 -2.46 -13.64 6.83
CA PHE A 39 -1.86 -12.31 6.68
C PHE A 39 -1.46 -11.80 8.06
N LEU A 40 -0.19 -11.43 8.22
CA LEU A 40 0.37 -10.94 9.48
C LEU A 40 1.04 -9.58 9.26
N TYR A 41 0.50 -8.55 9.90
CA TYR A 41 1.13 -7.23 9.95
C TYR A 41 1.47 -6.88 11.37
N VAL A 42 2.68 -6.37 11.58
CA VAL A 42 3.15 -5.94 12.91
C VAL A 42 3.70 -4.52 12.85
N THR A 43 3.65 -3.82 13.98
CA THR A 43 4.37 -2.55 14.09
C THR A 43 5.87 -2.79 14.18
N ASP A 44 6.67 -1.78 13.86
CA ASP A 44 8.12 -1.87 13.85
C ASP A 44 8.76 -2.18 15.21
N ASP A 45 8.03 -1.99 16.31
CA ASP A 45 8.39 -2.49 17.64
C ASP A 45 8.57 -4.03 17.68
N TYR A 46 7.94 -4.77 16.76
CA TYR A 46 8.02 -6.23 16.65
C TYR A 46 8.86 -6.71 15.46
N ALA A 47 9.54 -5.81 14.73
CA ALA A 47 10.26 -6.14 13.50
C ALA A 47 11.25 -7.31 13.71
N ASP A 48 12.11 -7.21 14.72
CA ASP A 48 13.11 -8.25 15.03
C ASP A 48 12.49 -9.59 15.46
N SER A 49 11.23 -9.57 15.91
CA SER A 49 10.50 -10.75 16.37
C SER A 49 9.54 -11.33 15.34
N LEU A 50 9.45 -10.76 14.12
CA LEU A 50 8.47 -11.20 13.11
C LEU A 50 8.56 -12.71 12.82
N LYS A 51 9.78 -13.25 12.77
CA LYS A 51 10.03 -14.69 12.58
C LYS A 51 9.49 -15.53 13.73
N ASP A 52 9.75 -15.12 14.98
CA ASP A 52 9.27 -15.86 16.15
C ASP A 52 7.75 -15.80 16.26
N ILE A 53 7.15 -14.65 15.93
CA ILE A 53 5.70 -14.45 15.87
C ILE A 53 5.08 -15.36 14.81
N SER A 54 5.62 -15.40 13.59
CA SER A 54 5.07 -16.22 12.50
C SER A 54 5.15 -17.72 12.83
N VAL A 55 6.26 -18.17 13.40
CA VAL A 55 6.42 -19.56 13.86
C VAL A 55 5.41 -19.91 14.95
N PHE A 56 5.24 -19.02 15.94
CA PHE A 56 4.26 -19.21 17.02
C PHE A 56 2.83 -19.30 16.49
N LEU A 57 2.43 -18.38 15.60
CA LEU A 57 1.09 -18.37 15.01
C LEU A 57 0.85 -19.60 14.13
N LYS A 58 1.82 -20.01 13.31
CA LYS A 58 1.76 -21.23 12.49
C LYS A 58 1.55 -22.48 13.34
N GLN A 59 2.32 -22.62 14.43
CA GLN A 59 2.20 -23.78 15.33
C GLN A 59 0.88 -23.80 16.11
N THR A 60 0.39 -22.64 16.54
CA THR A 60 -0.77 -22.56 17.43
C THR A 60 -2.09 -22.58 16.67
N THR A 61 -2.15 -21.97 15.50
CA THR A 61 -3.37 -21.93 14.66
C THR A 61 -3.48 -23.13 13.73
N GLY A 62 -2.37 -23.77 13.38
CA GLY A 62 -2.31 -24.82 12.35
C GLY A 62 -2.41 -24.30 10.91
N VAL A 63 -2.47 -22.98 10.70
CA VAL A 63 -2.47 -22.36 9.37
C VAL A 63 -1.05 -22.46 8.78
N PRO A 64 -0.86 -23.12 7.63
CA PRO A 64 0.46 -23.44 7.10
C PRO A 64 1.17 -22.26 6.43
N HIS A 65 0.44 -21.41 5.71
CA HIS A 65 1.02 -20.37 4.85
C HIS A 65 0.80 -18.99 5.44
N TRP A 66 1.85 -18.18 5.48
CA TRP A 66 1.80 -16.84 6.05
C TRP A 66 2.55 -15.85 5.18
N VAL A 67 1.93 -14.68 4.98
CA VAL A 67 2.53 -13.54 4.32
C VAL A 67 2.35 -12.26 5.13
N GLY A 68 3.22 -11.28 4.92
CA GLY A 68 3.08 -9.97 5.52
C GLY A 68 4.40 -9.27 5.76
N THR A 69 4.34 -8.19 6.54
CA THR A 69 5.52 -7.35 6.79
C THR A 69 5.27 -6.41 7.97
N VAL A 70 6.16 -5.42 8.11
CA VAL A 70 6.22 -4.44 9.19
C VAL A 70 5.79 -3.07 8.68
N GLY A 71 5.03 -2.34 9.50
CA GLY A 71 4.71 -0.93 9.30
C GLY A 71 5.04 -0.07 10.53
N PHE A 72 5.04 1.26 10.37
CA PHE A 72 5.06 2.18 11.54
C PHE A 72 3.78 2.11 12.37
N GLY A 73 2.73 1.55 11.76
CA GLY A 73 1.50 1.19 12.41
C GLY A 73 0.80 0.06 11.65
N ILE A 74 -0.26 -0.47 12.25
CA ILE A 74 -1.14 -1.47 11.63
C ILE A 74 -2.57 -0.97 11.53
N CYS A 75 -3.29 -1.52 10.57
CA CYS A 75 -4.71 -1.30 10.33
C CYS A 75 -5.50 -2.51 10.82
N ALA A 76 -6.58 -2.25 11.56
CA ALA A 76 -7.52 -3.24 12.08
C ALA A 76 -8.96 -2.70 11.95
N PRO A 77 -10.00 -3.52 12.18
CA PRO A 77 -11.39 -3.07 12.05
C PRO A 77 -11.66 -1.82 12.91
N ALA A 78 -12.00 -0.70 12.24
CA ALA A 78 -12.24 0.61 12.83
C ALA A 78 -11.13 1.14 13.78
N THR A 79 -9.92 0.58 13.72
CA THR A 79 -8.86 0.88 14.70
C THR A 79 -7.49 0.98 14.03
N GLU A 80 -6.76 2.03 14.36
CA GLU A 80 -5.36 2.23 13.99
C GLU A 80 -4.46 2.04 15.21
N TYR A 81 -3.37 1.29 15.03
CA TYR A 81 -2.30 1.22 16.02
C TYR A 81 -1.05 1.89 15.44
N PHE A 82 -0.91 3.17 15.72
CA PHE A 82 0.26 3.96 15.30
C PHE A 82 1.16 4.29 16.49
N GLY A 83 2.47 4.16 16.33
CA GLY A 83 3.46 4.53 17.36
C GLY A 83 3.39 3.70 18.65
N LYS A 84 2.82 2.49 18.60
CA LYS A 84 2.75 1.56 19.73
C LYS A 84 2.90 0.13 19.24
N ALA A 85 3.46 -0.73 20.08
CA ALA A 85 3.66 -2.15 19.80
C ALA A 85 2.32 -2.89 19.58
N ALA A 86 2.10 -3.41 18.37
CA ALA A 86 0.86 -4.10 18.01
C ALA A 86 1.02 -5.08 16.84
N MET A 87 0.07 -6.01 16.70
CA MET A 87 -0.05 -6.92 15.55
C MET A 87 -1.51 -7.09 15.12
N ALA A 88 -1.72 -7.26 13.81
CA ALA A 88 -3.00 -7.59 13.19
C ALA A 88 -2.82 -8.88 12.36
N VAL A 89 -3.76 -9.80 12.53
CA VAL A 89 -3.77 -11.11 11.91
C VAL A 89 -5.11 -11.34 11.25
N MET A 90 -5.08 -11.77 9.98
CA MET A 90 -6.24 -12.32 9.30
C MET A 90 -5.91 -13.70 8.77
N ILE A 91 -6.76 -14.69 9.03
CA ILE A 91 -6.64 -16.02 8.44
C ILE A 91 -7.82 -16.28 7.53
N ALA A 92 -7.51 -16.71 6.31
CA ALA A 92 -8.43 -16.80 5.20
C ALA A 92 -8.66 -18.27 4.82
N PRO A 93 -9.93 -18.70 4.64
CA PRO A 93 -10.27 -20.03 4.16
C PRO A 93 -10.15 -20.12 2.64
N ILE A 94 -8.93 -19.88 2.14
CA ILE A 94 -8.58 -19.95 0.72
C ILE A 94 -7.90 -21.30 0.47
N PRO A 95 -8.40 -22.14 -0.46
CA PRO A 95 -7.78 -23.41 -0.82
C PRO A 95 -6.33 -23.27 -1.32
N GLU A 96 -5.46 -24.24 -1.03
CA GLU A 96 -4.05 -24.19 -1.45
C GLU A 96 -3.82 -24.26 -2.96
N ASP A 97 -4.77 -24.80 -3.72
CA ASP A 97 -4.74 -24.75 -5.18
C ASP A 97 -5.11 -23.37 -5.73
N ALA A 98 -5.69 -22.48 -4.91
CA ALA A 98 -6.09 -21.13 -5.29
C ALA A 98 -5.04 -20.04 -5.00
N PHE A 99 -3.87 -20.38 -4.43
CA PHE A 99 -2.78 -19.42 -4.25
C PHE A 99 -1.38 -20.03 -4.33
N ARG A 100 -0.37 -19.18 -4.58
CA ARG A 100 1.06 -19.54 -4.55
C ARG A 100 1.83 -18.43 -3.85
N THR A 101 2.63 -18.78 -2.84
CA THR A 101 3.57 -17.84 -2.22
C THR A 101 4.83 -17.70 -3.08
N PHE A 102 5.47 -16.54 -3.02
CA PHE A 102 6.75 -16.28 -3.68
C PHE A 102 7.63 -15.41 -2.78
N ASN A 103 8.95 -15.58 -2.89
CA ASN A 103 9.96 -14.85 -2.14
C ASN A 103 11.28 -14.79 -2.92
N GLY A 104 12.29 -14.11 -2.39
CA GLY A 104 13.62 -14.08 -2.98
C GLY A 104 13.79 -13.18 -4.20
N VAL A 105 12.82 -12.34 -4.55
CA VAL A 105 12.92 -11.48 -5.75
C VAL A 105 13.71 -10.22 -5.42
N THR A 106 14.97 -10.14 -5.85
CA THR A 106 15.85 -8.98 -5.61
C THR A 106 16.03 -8.08 -6.82
N SER A 107 15.85 -8.60 -8.04
CA SER A 107 16.00 -7.83 -9.29
C SER A 107 15.36 -8.51 -10.49
N ASP A 108 15.38 -9.85 -10.57
CA ASP A 108 14.85 -10.62 -11.69
C ASP A 108 13.62 -11.43 -11.26
N VAL A 109 12.52 -11.25 -11.98
CA VAL A 109 11.24 -11.94 -11.71
C VAL A 109 11.15 -13.30 -12.41
N SER A 110 12.03 -13.58 -13.36
CA SER A 110 11.94 -14.75 -14.26
C SER A 110 11.86 -16.06 -13.49
N ALA A 111 12.61 -16.21 -12.40
CA ALA A 111 12.59 -17.42 -11.58
C ALA A 111 11.20 -17.68 -10.97
N VAL A 112 10.55 -16.64 -10.43
CA VAL A 112 9.20 -16.75 -9.86
C VAL A 112 8.17 -16.99 -10.96
N VAL A 113 8.20 -16.19 -12.03
CA VAL A 113 7.25 -16.30 -13.14
C VAL A 113 7.32 -17.70 -13.77
N ASN A 114 8.51 -18.19 -14.12
CA ASN A 114 8.67 -19.50 -14.73
C ASN A 114 8.22 -20.65 -13.82
N ASN A 115 8.42 -20.53 -12.51
CA ASN A 115 7.98 -21.53 -11.54
C ASN A 115 6.45 -21.56 -11.36
N LEU A 116 5.79 -20.41 -11.55
CA LEU A 116 4.34 -20.26 -11.32
C LEU A 116 3.52 -20.21 -12.62
N GLN A 117 4.18 -20.22 -13.79
CA GLN A 117 3.54 -20.03 -15.09
C GLN A 117 2.41 -21.03 -15.36
N GLU A 118 2.61 -22.32 -15.04
CA GLU A 118 1.57 -23.35 -15.21
C GLU A 118 0.36 -23.12 -14.31
N TRP A 119 0.56 -22.55 -13.12
CA TRP A 119 -0.52 -22.28 -12.17
C TRP A 119 -1.29 -21.00 -12.50
N ILE A 120 -0.59 -19.95 -12.95
CA ILE A 120 -1.21 -18.69 -13.37
C ILE A 120 -2.19 -18.93 -14.53
N GLY A 121 -1.79 -19.75 -15.51
CA GLY A 121 -2.62 -20.06 -16.67
C GLY A 121 -3.04 -18.80 -17.42
N ASP A 122 -4.30 -18.74 -17.85
CA ASP A 122 -4.85 -17.64 -18.67
C ASP A 122 -5.52 -16.54 -17.84
N THR A 123 -5.77 -16.77 -16.55
CA THR A 123 -6.48 -15.82 -15.68
C THR A 123 -5.47 -15.03 -14.84
N PRO A 124 -5.40 -13.70 -15.01
CA PRO A 124 -4.53 -12.85 -14.20
C PRO A 124 -4.71 -13.06 -12.69
N PRO A 125 -3.62 -13.22 -11.92
CA PRO A 125 -3.70 -13.32 -10.47
C PRO A 125 -3.82 -11.94 -9.82
N LEU A 126 -4.38 -11.92 -8.60
CA LEU A 126 -4.12 -10.85 -7.64
C LEU A 126 -2.79 -11.15 -6.96
N ILE A 127 -1.89 -10.18 -6.90
CA ILE A 127 -0.57 -10.35 -6.29
C ILE A 127 -0.48 -9.43 -5.07
N VAL A 128 -0.53 -10.00 -3.88
CA VAL A 128 -0.23 -9.28 -2.63
C VAL A 128 1.28 -9.24 -2.47
N THR A 129 1.85 -8.04 -2.46
CA THR A 129 3.29 -7.80 -2.53
C THR A 129 3.78 -6.99 -1.34
N HIS A 130 4.82 -7.48 -0.68
CA HIS A 130 5.58 -6.76 0.34
C HIS A 130 7.01 -6.61 -0.14
N ALA A 131 7.57 -5.42 0.03
CA ALA A 131 8.89 -5.12 -0.49
C ALA A 131 9.73 -4.36 0.53
N ASP A 132 11.03 -4.60 0.49
CA ASP A 132 12.01 -3.82 1.23
C ASP A 132 12.31 -2.49 0.50
N PRO A 133 12.05 -1.33 1.12
CA PRO A 133 12.31 -0.02 0.49
C PRO A 133 13.80 0.23 0.19
N ARG A 134 14.73 -0.56 0.74
CA ARG A 134 16.18 -0.45 0.47
C ARG A 134 16.59 -1.09 -0.85
N ASN A 135 15.73 -1.94 -1.43
CA ASN A 135 15.97 -2.52 -2.74
C ASN A 135 15.59 -1.52 -3.84
N GLN A 136 16.58 -1.04 -4.58
CA GLN A 136 16.41 -0.02 -5.62
C GLN A 136 15.65 -0.54 -6.85
N ASN A 137 15.57 -1.86 -7.04
CA ASN A 137 14.91 -2.47 -8.19
C ASN A 137 13.40 -2.66 -7.97
N VAL A 138 12.85 -2.29 -6.80
CA VAL A 138 11.44 -2.52 -6.46
C VAL A 138 10.46 -1.97 -7.52
N PRO A 139 10.62 -0.75 -8.05
CA PRO A 139 9.73 -0.25 -9.11
C PRO A 139 9.76 -1.15 -10.37
N GLU A 140 10.95 -1.54 -10.83
CA GLU A 140 11.12 -2.42 -11.99
C GLU A 140 10.54 -3.82 -11.73
N ILE A 141 10.75 -4.39 -10.54
CA ILE A 141 10.17 -5.67 -10.13
C ILE A 141 8.63 -5.62 -10.14
N ILE A 142 8.02 -4.53 -9.67
CA ILE A 142 6.56 -4.34 -9.67
C ILE A 142 6.04 -4.31 -11.11
N GLU A 143 6.70 -3.56 -12.00
CA GLU A 143 6.33 -3.46 -13.40
C GLU A 143 6.48 -4.81 -14.13
N ASP A 144 7.60 -5.50 -13.91
CA ASP A 144 7.91 -6.78 -14.51
C ASP A 144 6.97 -7.88 -14.00
N LEU A 145 6.70 -7.97 -12.69
CA LEU A 145 5.72 -8.92 -12.15
C LEU A 145 4.35 -8.70 -12.78
N SER A 146 3.89 -7.44 -12.89
CA SER A 146 2.61 -7.15 -13.53
C SER A 146 2.60 -7.54 -15.01
N ARG A 147 3.66 -7.18 -15.75
CA ARG A 147 3.76 -7.46 -17.19
C ARG A 147 3.84 -8.96 -17.50
N GLU A 148 4.69 -9.69 -16.80
CA GLU A 148 4.97 -11.09 -17.10
C GLU A 148 3.85 -12.04 -16.61
N THR A 149 3.04 -11.62 -15.62
CA THR A 149 1.91 -12.41 -15.11
C THR A 149 0.55 -11.89 -15.57
N ASN A 150 0.50 -10.71 -16.21
CA ASN A 150 -0.70 -9.88 -16.41
C ASN A 150 -1.45 -9.57 -15.10
N GLY A 151 -0.84 -9.82 -13.94
CA GLY A 151 -1.47 -9.73 -12.63
C GLY A 151 -1.63 -8.30 -12.14
N PHE A 152 -2.57 -8.13 -11.22
CA PHE A 152 -2.82 -6.86 -10.52
C PHE A 152 -2.11 -6.90 -9.16
N LEU A 153 -1.12 -6.04 -8.93
CA LEU A 153 -0.43 -6.01 -7.64
C LEU A 153 -1.15 -5.09 -6.65
N ILE A 154 -1.16 -5.50 -5.39
CA ILE A 154 -1.54 -4.69 -4.24
C ILE A 154 -0.51 -4.89 -3.14
N GLY A 155 -0.35 -3.93 -2.23
CA GLY A 155 0.56 -4.11 -1.12
C GLY A 155 1.25 -2.83 -0.72
N GLY A 156 2.47 -2.97 -0.20
CA GLY A 156 3.23 -1.82 0.22
C GLY A 156 4.66 -2.14 0.62
N LEU A 157 5.45 -1.08 0.74
CA LEU A 157 6.83 -1.14 1.21
C LEU A 157 6.85 -1.21 2.73
N THR A 158 7.70 -2.08 3.24
CA THR A 158 8.01 -2.21 4.67
C THR A 158 8.36 -0.84 5.25
N ALA A 159 7.78 -0.48 6.39
CA ALA A 159 8.09 0.76 7.08
C ALA A 159 8.59 0.47 8.50
N SER A 160 9.87 0.70 8.74
CA SER A 160 10.52 0.36 10.02
C SER A 160 11.69 1.27 10.32
N ARG A 161 11.91 1.55 11.61
CA ARG A 161 13.13 2.22 12.10
C ARG A 161 14.32 1.26 12.26
N GLY A 162 14.07 -0.05 12.25
CA GLY A 162 15.07 -1.10 12.46
C GLY A 162 15.15 -2.07 11.27
N ALA A 163 14.97 -3.36 11.54
CA ALA A 163 14.90 -4.40 10.51
C ALA A 163 13.74 -4.16 9.54
N HIS A 164 13.93 -4.52 8.27
CA HIS A 164 12.88 -4.43 7.23
C HIS A 164 12.49 -5.83 6.72
N PRO A 165 11.88 -6.68 7.55
CA PRO A 165 11.56 -8.04 7.16
C PRO A 165 10.28 -8.15 6.34
N GLN A 166 10.31 -9.01 5.33
CA GLN A 166 9.14 -9.52 4.62
C GLN A 166 8.92 -10.98 5.01
N LEU A 167 7.67 -11.36 5.17
CA LEU A 167 7.23 -12.72 5.48
C LEU A 167 6.55 -13.30 4.24
N ALA A 168 7.07 -14.42 3.74
CA ALA A 168 6.41 -15.28 2.77
C ALA A 168 6.98 -16.70 2.92
N GLU A 169 6.26 -17.55 3.66
CA GLU A 169 6.74 -18.79 4.28
C GLU A 169 7.81 -18.58 5.35
N ASP A 170 8.96 -18.05 4.93
CA ASP A 170 10.09 -17.67 5.77
C ASP A 170 10.21 -16.14 5.83
N VAL A 171 10.99 -15.66 6.80
CA VAL A 171 11.29 -14.22 6.95
C VAL A 171 12.63 -13.91 6.30
N ALA A 172 12.63 -12.91 5.42
CA ALA A 172 13.80 -12.40 4.71
C ALA A 172 13.81 -10.86 4.67
N GLU A 173 14.92 -10.25 4.25
CA GLU A 173 15.07 -8.81 4.05
C GLU A 173 15.70 -8.54 2.68
N GLY A 174 15.49 -7.33 2.14
CA GLY A 174 16.10 -6.89 0.88
C GLY A 174 15.40 -7.39 -0.38
N GLU A 175 14.22 -7.99 -0.26
CA GLU A 175 13.51 -8.64 -1.36
C GLU A 175 12.09 -8.10 -1.56
N VAL A 176 11.49 -8.54 -2.66
CA VAL A 176 10.05 -8.49 -2.92
C VAL A 176 9.49 -9.91 -2.75
N SER A 177 8.44 -10.03 -1.95
CA SER A 177 7.79 -11.31 -1.66
C SER A 177 6.31 -11.15 -1.39
N GLY A 178 5.58 -12.26 -1.31
CA GLY A 178 4.16 -12.24 -1.00
C GLY A 178 3.41 -13.46 -1.52
N VAL A 179 2.18 -13.24 -2.00
CA VAL A 179 1.28 -14.31 -2.46
C VAL A 179 0.51 -13.89 -3.70
N MET A 180 0.48 -14.79 -4.68
CA MET A 180 -0.41 -14.73 -5.84
C MET A 180 -1.68 -15.52 -5.55
N MET A 181 -2.84 -14.96 -5.84
CA MET A 181 -4.15 -15.59 -5.65
C MET A 181 -4.92 -15.62 -6.96
N SER A 182 -5.61 -16.73 -7.24
CA SER A 182 -6.47 -16.86 -8.41
C SER A 182 -7.73 -16.02 -8.23
N LEU A 183 -7.97 -15.08 -9.16
CA LEU A 183 -9.17 -14.25 -9.17
C LEU A 183 -10.45 -15.04 -9.50
N GLU A 184 -10.32 -16.24 -10.08
CA GLU A 184 -11.45 -17.14 -10.31
C GLU A 184 -11.95 -17.76 -8.99
N ALA A 185 -11.03 -18.13 -8.11
CA ALA A 185 -11.34 -18.73 -6.81
C ALA A 185 -11.57 -17.67 -5.71
N VAL A 186 -10.91 -16.51 -5.83
CA VAL A 186 -10.92 -15.43 -4.84
C VAL A 186 -11.32 -14.13 -5.54
N PRO A 187 -12.62 -13.88 -5.75
CA PRO A 187 -13.09 -12.64 -6.35
C PRO A 187 -12.77 -11.46 -5.44
N VAL A 188 -12.31 -10.35 -6.03
CA VAL A 188 -11.94 -9.15 -5.28
C VAL A 188 -12.43 -7.88 -5.95
N ALA A 189 -12.52 -6.82 -5.15
CA ALA A 189 -12.61 -5.44 -5.62
C ALA A 189 -11.51 -4.60 -4.96
N ALA A 190 -10.63 -4.01 -5.76
CA ALA A 190 -9.52 -3.19 -5.29
C ALA A 190 -9.69 -1.73 -5.73
N ALA A 191 -9.26 -0.79 -4.89
CA ALA A 191 -9.29 0.62 -5.21
C ALA A 191 -8.20 1.41 -4.48
N LEU A 192 -7.90 2.56 -5.05
CA LEU A 192 -6.93 3.51 -4.53
C LEU A 192 -7.62 4.84 -4.20
N THR A 193 -7.24 5.43 -3.08
CA THR A 193 -7.57 6.80 -2.70
C THR A 193 -6.32 7.67 -2.64
N GLN A 194 -6.44 8.93 -3.04
CA GLN A 194 -5.41 9.95 -3.00
C GLN A 194 -5.48 10.76 -1.70
N GLY A 195 -4.31 11.06 -1.14
CA GLY A 195 -4.14 11.94 0.01
C GLY A 195 -3.68 13.35 -0.37
N CYS A 196 -3.44 13.61 -1.65
CA CYS A 196 -3.12 14.94 -2.15
C CYS A 196 -4.13 15.33 -3.23
N SER A 197 -4.52 16.60 -3.28
CA SER A 197 -5.41 17.13 -4.31
C SER A 197 -4.62 18.01 -5.29
N PRO A 198 -4.83 17.91 -6.62
CA PRO A 198 -4.19 18.77 -7.60
C PRO A 198 -4.45 20.27 -7.34
N ILE A 199 -3.46 21.09 -7.70
CA ILE A 199 -3.49 22.55 -7.68
C ILE A 199 -3.11 23.03 -9.08
N GLY A 200 -3.87 23.99 -9.60
CA GLY A 200 -3.58 24.56 -10.92
C GLY A 200 -3.94 23.61 -12.06
N GLU A 201 -3.27 23.81 -13.19
CA GLU A 201 -3.50 23.05 -14.42
C GLU A 201 -2.45 21.95 -14.60
N ILE A 202 -2.64 21.11 -15.62
CA ILE A 202 -1.59 20.17 -16.05
C ILE A 202 -0.64 20.94 -16.96
N HIS A 203 0.65 20.86 -16.66
CA HIS A 203 1.72 21.48 -17.41
C HIS A 203 2.56 20.45 -18.14
N ARG A 204 3.31 20.91 -19.15
CA ARG A 204 4.25 20.09 -19.91
C ARG A 204 5.68 20.48 -19.55
N ILE A 205 6.51 19.48 -19.25
CA ILE A 205 7.94 19.66 -19.02
C ILE A 205 8.60 19.95 -20.37
N THR A 206 9.23 21.12 -20.50
CA THR A 206 9.89 21.58 -21.73
C THR A 206 11.42 21.57 -21.64
N SER A 207 11.98 21.38 -20.44
CA SER A 207 13.40 21.11 -20.22
C SER A 207 13.61 20.46 -18.84
N CYS A 208 14.36 19.37 -18.78
CA CYS A 208 14.71 18.67 -17.54
C CYS A 208 16.06 17.96 -17.65
N GLU A 209 16.65 17.65 -16.50
CA GLU A 209 17.79 16.74 -16.36
C GLU A 209 17.53 15.78 -15.21
N GLN A 210 17.32 14.48 -15.51
CA GLN A 210 16.95 13.46 -14.52
C GLN A 210 15.71 13.87 -13.72
N ASN A 211 15.85 14.18 -12.43
CA ASN A 211 14.77 14.62 -11.54
C ASN A 211 14.69 16.15 -11.37
N ILE A 212 15.49 16.90 -12.11
CA ILE A 212 15.56 18.37 -12.05
C ILE A 212 14.72 18.96 -13.18
N LEU A 213 13.69 19.71 -12.81
CA LEU A 213 12.82 20.49 -13.67
C LEU A 213 13.50 21.85 -13.93
N ILE A 214 13.79 22.13 -15.20
CA ILE A 214 14.42 23.38 -15.64
C ILE A 214 13.36 24.32 -16.23
N GLU A 215 12.58 23.82 -17.19
CA GLU A 215 11.49 24.57 -17.79
C GLU A 215 10.18 23.78 -17.84
N ILE A 216 9.09 24.48 -17.55
CA ILE A 216 7.72 23.99 -17.65
C ILE A 216 6.96 24.99 -18.54
N ASN A 217 6.30 24.50 -19.59
CA ASN A 217 5.59 25.32 -20.57
C ASN A 217 6.46 26.45 -21.17
N GLY A 218 7.78 26.24 -21.31
CA GLY A 218 8.73 27.23 -21.82
C GLY A 218 9.04 28.39 -20.85
N LYS A 219 8.68 28.26 -19.57
CA LYS A 219 9.05 29.17 -18.48
C LYS A 219 9.95 28.46 -17.47
N PRO A 220 10.75 29.17 -16.65
CA PRO A 220 11.46 28.57 -15.52
C PRO A 220 10.51 27.76 -14.64
N ALA A 221 10.90 26.53 -14.28
CA ALA A 221 10.05 25.61 -13.53
C ALA A 221 9.56 26.21 -12.20
N LEU A 222 10.45 26.93 -11.49
CA LEU A 222 10.12 27.58 -10.24
C LEU A 222 9.07 28.70 -10.39
N ASP A 223 9.03 29.38 -11.53
CA ASP A 223 8.06 30.45 -11.75
C ASP A 223 6.66 29.88 -11.95
N VAL A 224 6.52 28.82 -12.75
CA VAL A 224 5.25 28.08 -12.91
C VAL A 224 4.78 27.55 -11.56
N PHE A 225 5.68 26.96 -10.77
CA PHE A 225 5.36 26.48 -9.44
C PHE A 225 4.85 27.57 -8.50
N LYS A 226 5.49 28.74 -8.49
CA LYS A 226 5.03 29.89 -7.68
C LYS A 226 3.68 30.42 -8.14
N GLU A 227 3.41 30.39 -9.45
CA GLU A 227 2.10 30.74 -10.03
C GLU A 227 1.02 29.79 -9.47
N ASP A 228 1.25 28.48 -9.47
CA ASP A 228 0.26 27.47 -9.06
C ASP A 228 -0.02 27.43 -7.55
N ILE A 229 1.03 27.50 -6.71
CA ILE A 229 0.85 27.47 -5.24
C ILE A 229 0.28 28.77 -4.68
N GLY A 230 0.21 29.81 -5.50
CA GLY A 230 -0.31 31.12 -5.17
C GLY A 230 0.65 32.01 -4.35
N GLU A 231 0.34 33.31 -4.33
CA GLU A 231 1.24 34.35 -3.80
C GLU A 231 1.67 34.15 -2.34
N ILE A 232 0.80 33.57 -1.50
CA ILE A 232 1.09 33.44 -0.06
C ILE A 232 2.24 32.47 0.17
N LEU A 233 2.19 31.29 -0.46
CA LEU A 233 3.24 30.27 -0.34
C LEU A 233 4.48 30.67 -1.16
N ALA A 234 4.29 31.33 -2.30
CA ALA A 234 5.40 31.80 -3.13
C ALA A 234 6.32 32.82 -2.41
N ARG A 235 5.82 33.55 -1.40
CA ARG A 235 6.62 34.48 -0.58
C ARG A 235 7.56 33.77 0.40
N ASP A 236 7.27 32.52 0.76
CA ASP A 236 8.03 31.76 1.76
C ASP A 236 8.05 30.27 1.40
N LEU A 237 8.94 29.93 0.47
CA LEU A 237 9.09 28.56 -0.03
C LEU A 237 9.54 27.56 1.04
N SER A 238 9.99 28.03 2.22
CA SER A 238 10.31 27.13 3.34
C SER A 238 9.05 26.43 3.91
N LYS A 239 7.87 27.01 3.70
CA LYS A 239 6.57 26.46 4.15
C LYS A 239 5.94 25.46 3.19
N VAL A 240 6.56 25.25 2.03
CA VAL A 240 6.08 24.36 0.99
C VAL A 240 6.38 22.90 1.34
N ALA A 241 7.52 22.65 1.99
CA ALA A 241 7.97 21.31 2.35
C ALA A 241 6.93 20.58 3.22
N GLY A 242 6.53 19.37 2.80
CA GLY A 242 5.52 18.56 3.50
C GLY A 242 4.07 18.99 3.28
N TYR A 243 3.82 20.07 2.53
CA TYR A 243 2.47 20.55 2.20
C TYR A 243 2.16 20.51 0.71
N ILE A 244 3.13 20.87 -0.14
CA ILE A 244 3.01 20.83 -1.60
C ILE A 244 3.93 19.76 -2.18
N PHE A 245 3.44 19.07 -3.20
CA PHE A 245 4.11 17.97 -3.87
C PHE A 245 3.99 18.13 -5.39
N ALA A 246 4.86 17.44 -6.11
CA ALA A 246 4.70 17.23 -7.54
C ALA A 246 3.78 16.04 -7.77
N ALA A 247 2.93 16.11 -8.80
CA ALA A 247 2.10 15.01 -9.25
C ALA A 247 2.33 14.76 -10.75
N LEU A 248 2.58 13.50 -11.09
CA LEU A 248 2.81 13.05 -12.46
C LEU A 248 1.57 12.27 -12.94
N PRO A 249 0.79 12.81 -13.88
CA PRO A 249 -0.38 12.12 -14.42
C PRO A 249 -0.01 10.77 -15.05
N VAL A 250 -0.82 9.75 -14.80
CA VAL A 250 -0.64 8.42 -15.40
C VAL A 250 -1.19 8.44 -16.82
N SER A 251 -0.29 8.33 -17.81
CA SER A 251 -0.65 8.24 -19.21
C SER A 251 -1.64 7.10 -19.49
N GLY A 252 -2.75 7.41 -20.15
CA GLY A 252 -3.79 6.44 -20.52
C GLY A 252 -4.78 6.09 -19.41
N SER A 253 -4.69 6.72 -18.22
CA SER A 253 -5.70 6.59 -17.18
C SER A 253 -6.99 7.31 -17.60
N ASP A 254 -8.13 6.63 -17.49
CA ASP A 254 -9.47 7.18 -17.67
C ASP A 254 -10.05 7.79 -16.38
N THR A 255 -9.41 7.54 -15.24
CA THR A 255 -9.81 8.02 -13.90
C THR A 255 -9.11 9.31 -13.48
N GLY A 256 -8.18 9.82 -14.29
CA GLY A 256 -7.35 10.97 -13.93
C GLY A 256 -6.34 10.64 -12.83
N ASP A 257 -5.80 9.42 -12.84
CA ASP A 257 -4.82 8.93 -11.88
C ASP A 257 -3.47 9.65 -12.00
N TYR A 258 -2.75 9.76 -10.88
CA TYR A 258 -1.44 10.44 -10.81
C TYR A 258 -0.58 9.94 -9.65
N LEU A 259 0.73 10.05 -9.84
CA LEU A 259 1.76 9.70 -8.87
C LEU A 259 2.22 10.94 -8.12
N VAL A 260 2.08 10.96 -6.80
CA VAL A 260 2.59 12.04 -5.95
C VAL A 260 4.06 11.79 -5.59
N ARG A 261 4.87 12.84 -5.67
CA ARG A 261 6.32 12.83 -5.40
C ARG A 261 6.74 14.05 -4.58
N ASN A 262 7.67 13.82 -3.67
CA ASN A 262 8.25 14.88 -2.85
C ASN A 262 9.02 15.88 -3.72
N LEU A 263 8.96 17.16 -3.35
CA LEU A 263 9.94 18.14 -3.79
C LEU A 263 11.23 17.88 -3.00
N THR A 264 12.30 17.53 -3.69
CA THR A 264 13.60 17.19 -3.09
C THR A 264 14.57 18.37 -3.07
N GLY A 265 14.30 19.40 -3.88
CA GLY A 265 15.11 20.62 -3.93
C GLY A 265 14.39 21.77 -4.62
N ILE A 266 14.74 22.98 -4.23
CA ILE A 266 14.29 24.23 -4.85
C ILE A 266 15.51 25.13 -4.97
N ASP A 267 15.81 25.61 -6.19
CA ASP A 267 16.87 26.58 -6.43
C ASP A 267 16.28 27.92 -6.89
N PRO A 268 16.16 28.90 -5.98
CA PRO A 268 15.64 30.22 -6.31
C PRO A 268 16.52 31.05 -7.23
N GLU A 269 17.84 30.79 -7.25
CA GLU A 269 18.79 31.57 -8.06
C GLU A 269 18.74 31.13 -9.51
N GLN A 270 18.63 29.83 -9.77
CA GLN A 270 18.56 29.26 -11.11
C GLN A 270 17.13 29.02 -11.61
N GLY A 271 16.12 29.12 -10.74
CA GLY A 271 14.72 28.91 -11.10
C GLY A 271 14.34 27.44 -11.27
N LEU A 272 15.05 26.53 -10.59
CA LEU A 272 14.92 25.08 -10.74
C LEU A 272 14.10 24.45 -9.62
N LEU A 273 13.51 23.29 -9.91
CA LEU A 273 12.88 22.41 -8.95
C LEU A 273 13.42 21.00 -9.10
N ALA A 274 13.62 20.28 -8.00
CA ALA A 274 13.94 18.87 -8.03
C ALA A 274 12.81 18.07 -7.36
N ILE A 275 12.46 16.92 -7.95
CA ILE A 275 11.42 16.03 -7.44
C ILE A 275 11.98 14.65 -7.11
N GLY A 276 11.18 13.81 -6.43
CA GLY A 276 11.55 12.44 -6.05
C GLY A 276 11.30 11.40 -7.16
N GLU A 277 11.44 11.78 -8.42
CA GLU A 277 11.18 10.91 -9.59
C GLU A 277 11.98 11.40 -10.79
N TYR A 278 12.39 10.48 -11.67
CA TYR A 278 12.98 10.84 -12.95
C TYR A 278 11.90 11.20 -13.96
N VAL A 279 12.15 12.25 -14.74
CA VAL A 279 11.22 12.76 -15.75
C VAL A 279 11.91 12.96 -17.09
N GLU A 280 11.16 12.81 -18.16
CA GLU A 280 11.62 13.01 -19.52
C GLU A 280 11.03 14.27 -20.17
N LEU A 281 11.70 14.74 -21.22
CA LEU A 281 11.22 15.87 -21.99
C LEU A 281 9.84 15.56 -22.60
N GLY A 282 8.87 16.40 -22.32
CA GLY A 282 7.51 16.27 -22.81
C GLY A 282 6.55 15.55 -21.86
N ASP A 283 7.04 15.04 -20.73
CA ASP A 283 6.19 14.55 -19.65
C ASP A 283 5.25 15.64 -19.14
N HIS A 284 4.17 15.19 -18.51
CA HIS A 284 3.20 16.08 -17.88
C HIS A 284 3.43 16.12 -16.38
N ILE A 285 3.20 17.29 -15.80
CA ILE A 285 3.33 17.53 -14.37
C ILE A 285 2.24 18.50 -13.91
N MET A 286 1.76 18.29 -12.70
CA MET A 286 0.99 19.28 -11.96
C MET A 286 1.52 19.33 -10.52
N PHE A 287 1.08 20.32 -9.75
CA PHE A 287 1.37 20.35 -8.32
C PHE A 287 0.14 19.91 -7.54
N CYS A 288 0.33 19.40 -6.34
CA CYS A 288 -0.77 19.01 -5.47
C CYS A 288 -0.48 19.44 -4.03
N ARG A 289 -1.54 19.64 -3.25
CA ARG A 289 -1.44 19.90 -1.81
C ARG A 289 -1.91 18.68 -1.06
N ARG A 290 -1.36 18.49 0.12
CA ARG A 290 -1.89 17.55 1.11
C ARG A 290 -2.85 18.28 2.04
N ASP A 291 -4.12 17.95 1.93
CA ASP A 291 -5.17 18.52 2.78
C ASP A 291 -6.12 17.44 3.30
N HIS A 292 -6.66 17.67 4.50
CA HIS A 292 -7.53 16.72 5.20
C HIS A 292 -8.86 16.55 4.47
N ASP A 293 -9.54 17.66 4.19
CA ASP A 293 -10.91 17.64 3.64
C ASP A 293 -10.95 16.92 2.28
N SER A 294 -10.03 17.23 1.36
CA SER A 294 -9.99 16.58 0.04
C SER A 294 -9.63 15.09 0.15
N ALA A 295 -8.80 14.69 1.12
CA ALA A 295 -8.50 13.28 1.34
C ALA A 295 -9.71 12.51 1.91
N VAL A 296 -10.52 13.14 2.78
CA VAL A 296 -11.79 12.57 3.26
C VAL A 296 -12.80 12.46 2.11
N GLU A 297 -12.91 13.49 1.26
CA GLU A 297 -13.77 13.47 0.08
C GLU A 297 -13.38 12.36 -0.90
N ASP A 298 -12.08 12.23 -1.20
CA ASP A 298 -11.57 11.19 -2.11
C ASP A 298 -11.74 9.79 -1.50
N MET A 299 -11.53 9.63 -0.19
CA MET A 299 -11.77 8.38 0.52
C MET A 299 -13.24 7.94 0.37
N ARG A 300 -14.19 8.85 0.62
CA ARG A 300 -15.63 8.55 0.46
C ARG A 300 -16.00 8.22 -0.98
N ARG A 301 -15.44 8.95 -1.96
CA ARG A 301 -15.60 8.63 -3.39
C ARG A 301 -15.14 7.21 -3.70
N MET A 302 -13.90 6.88 -3.31
CA MET A 302 -13.28 5.58 -3.53
C MET A 302 -14.10 4.44 -2.88
N LEU A 303 -14.54 4.62 -1.63
CA LEU A 303 -15.37 3.66 -0.91
C LEU A 303 -16.73 3.45 -1.58
N GLY A 304 -17.37 4.53 -2.02
CA GLY A 304 -18.61 4.45 -2.79
C GLY A 304 -18.45 3.67 -4.09
N ASP A 305 -17.33 3.84 -4.79
CA ASP A 305 -17.03 3.11 -6.03
C ASP A 305 -16.65 1.64 -5.78
N LEU A 306 -15.98 1.32 -4.66
CA LEU A 306 -15.79 -0.06 -4.21
C LEU A 306 -17.11 -0.74 -3.91
N ARG A 307 -17.99 -0.08 -3.15
CA ARG A 307 -19.31 -0.62 -2.81
C ARG A 307 -20.14 -0.93 -4.06
N LYS A 308 -20.13 -0.05 -5.05
CA LYS A 308 -20.80 -0.29 -6.35
C LYS A 308 -20.22 -1.49 -7.08
N ARG A 309 -18.88 -1.65 -7.09
CA ARG A 309 -18.20 -2.78 -7.75
C ARG A 309 -18.42 -4.11 -7.04
N ALA A 310 -18.42 -4.11 -5.71
CA ALA A 310 -18.78 -5.29 -4.89
C ALA A 310 -20.25 -5.70 -5.10
N GLY A 311 -21.12 -4.72 -5.40
CA GLY A 311 -22.55 -4.98 -5.65
C GLY A 311 -23.22 -5.55 -4.42
N ASN A 312 -23.81 -6.75 -4.56
CA ASN A 312 -24.43 -7.49 -3.46
C ASN A 312 -23.56 -8.64 -2.93
N ALA A 313 -22.32 -8.78 -3.41
CA ALA A 313 -21.43 -9.82 -2.90
C ALA A 313 -21.04 -9.51 -1.44
N PRO A 314 -21.06 -10.50 -0.53
CA PRO A 314 -20.71 -10.28 0.86
C PRO A 314 -19.22 -9.97 1.00
N ILE A 315 -18.86 -8.89 1.70
CA ILE A 315 -17.46 -8.61 2.00
C ILE A 315 -16.98 -9.64 3.03
N ARG A 316 -16.15 -10.58 2.57
CA ARG A 316 -15.60 -11.68 3.38
C ARG A 316 -14.41 -11.22 4.21
N GLY A 317 -13.63 -10.28 3.70
CA GLY A 317 -12.51 -9.65 4.39
C GLY A 317 -11.87 -8.55 3.54
N GLY A 318 -10.80 -7.93 4.02
CA GLY A 318 -10.06 -6.96 3.23
C GLY A 318 -8.62 -6.72 3.70
N LEU A 319 -7.83 -6.20 2.77
CA LEU A 319 -6.46 -5.76 2.97
C LEU A 319 -6.37 -4.26 2.73
N TYR A 320 -5.80 -3.53 3.67
CA TYR A 320 -5.65 -2.07 3.55
C TYR A 320 -4.21 -1.60 3.77
N TYR A 321 -3.63 -0.97 2.75
CA TYR A 321 -2.28 -0.42 2.80
C TYR A 321 -2.38 1.09 2.72
N SER A 322 -2.07 1.79 3.81
CA SER A 322 -2.14 3.25 3.87
C SER A 322 -0.74 3.82 3.96
N CYS A 323 -0.47 4.95 3.31
CA CYS A 323 0.83 5.62 3.46
C CYS A 323 1.08 5.99 4.93
N CYS A 324 2.32 5.88 5.42
CA CYS A 324 2.68 6.36 6.76
C CYS A 324 2.45 7.87 6.95
N ALA A 325 2.39 8.63 5.87
CA ALA A 325 1.99 10.04 5.88
C ALA A 325 0.47 10.25 5.98
N ARG A 326 -0.36 9.20 6.00
CA ARG A 326 -1.83 9.28 6.22
C ARG A 326 -2.15 8.95 7.68
N GLY A 327 -3.24 8.21 7.96
CA GLY A 327 -3.66 7.88 9.32
C GLY A 327 -3.67 9.10 10.24
N PRO A 328 -3.02 9.06 11.42
CA PRO A 328 -3.03 10.17 12.36
C PRO A 328 -2.46 11.47 11.82
N ASN A 329 -1.54 11.39 10.86
CA ASN A 329 -0.88 12.56 10.29
C ASN A 329 -1.79 13.36 9.34
N GLN A 330 -2.87 12.76 8.82
CA GLN A 330 -3.78 13.40 7.87
C GLN A 330 -5.24 13.38 8.32
N PHE A 331 -5.69 12.28 8.92
CA PHE A 331 -7.06 12.04 9.35
C PHE A 331 -7.26 12.25 10.86
N GLY A 332 -6.19 12.53 11.62
CA GLY A 332 -6.27 12.77 13.06
C GLY A 332 -6.20 11.49 13.90
N GLU A 333 -6.06 11.66 15.22
CA GLU A 333 -5.61 10.58 16.14
C GLU A 333 -6.67 9.50 16.45
N ASN A 334 -7.92 9.69 16.03
CA ASN A 334 -9.06 8.86 16.44
C ASN A 334 -9.42 7.74 15.45
N SER A 335 -8.45 7.27 14.65
CA SER A 335 -8.67 6.25 13.63
C SER A 335 -9.72 6.63 12.58
N GLU A 336 -9.82 7.93 12.24
CA GLU A 336 -10.90 8.43 11.37
C GLU A 336 -10.81 7.82 9.95
N GLU A 337 -9.62 7.52 9.45
CA GLU A 337 -9.42 6.86 8.15
C GLU A 337 -10.09 5.47 8.14
N LEU A 338 -9.84 4.66 9.17
CA LEU A 338 -10.45 3.34 9.33
C LEU A 338 -11.94 3.43 9.70
N GLY A 339 -12.34 4.49 10.40
CA GLY A 339 -13.73 4.81 10.71
C GLY A 339 -14.57 5.06 9.46
N LEU A 340 -14.03 5.78 8.46
CA LEU A 340 -14.68 5.99 7.17
C LEU A 340 -14.93 4.66 6.42
N ILE A 341 -13.98 3.72 6.48
CA ILE A 341 -14.14 2.39 5.88
C ILE A 341 -15.33 1.66 6.52
N ALA A 342 -15.38 1.65 7.86
CA ALA A 342 -16.46 1.00 8.60
C ALA A 342 -17.82 1.68 8.37
N GLU A 343 -17.86 3.01 8.28
CA GLU A 343 -19.07 3.79 8.01
C GLU A 343 -19.68 3.44 6.63
N GLU A 344 -18.85 3.36 5.59
CA GLU A 344 -19.34 3.19 4.21
C GLU A 344 -19.58 1.73 3.80
N LEU A 345 -18.76 0.80 4.33
CA LEU A 345 -18.75 -0.62 3.93
C LEU A 345 -19.27 -1.56 5.03
N GLY A 346 -19.46 -1.07 6.25
CA GLY A 346 -19.85 -1.87 7.42
C GLY A 346 -18.69 -2.62 8.06
N ASP A 347 -19.02 -3.47 9.04
CA ASP A 347 -18.04 -4.28 9.76
C ASP A 347 -17.67 -5.55 8.98
N PHE A 348 -16.37 -5.74 8.73
CA PHE A 348 -15.83 -6.95 8.12
C PHE A 348 -14.38 -7.19 8.59
N PRO A 349 -13.85 -8.42 8.44
CA PRO A 349 -12.45 -8.71 8.72
C PRO A 349 -11.51 -7.82 7.90
N LEU A 350 -10.75 -6.95 8.55
CA LEU A 350 -9.84 -6.02 7.88
C LEU A 350 -8.47 -6.05 8.56
N VAL A 351 -7.40 -6.21 7.78
CA VAL A 351 -6.02 -6.07 8.27
C VAL A 351 -5.18 -5.29 7.28
N GLY A 352 -4.08 -4.73 7.77
CA GLY A 352 -3.21 -3.93 6.94
C GLY A 352 -2.11 -3.24 7.73
N PHE A 353 -1.40 -2.35 7.06
CA PHE A 353 -0.32 -1.59 7.69
C PHE A 353 -0.10 -0.22 7.06
N PHE A 354 0.59 0.62 7.81
CA PHE A 354 1.06 1.93 7.35
C PHE A 354 2.42 1.77 6.65
N ALA A 355 2.40 1.81 5.32
CA ALA A 355 3.51 1.49 4.43
C ALA A 355 4.38 2.71 4.10
N ASN A 356 5.62 2.46 3.65
CA ASN A 356 6.55 3.49 3.18
C ASN A 356 6.43 3.72 1.65
N GLY A 357 5.23 3.54 1.12
CA GLY A 357 4.93 3.44 -0.31
C GLY A 357 3.92 2.32 -0.55
N GLU A 358 2.94 2.57 -1.40
CA GLU A 358 1.80 1.68 -1.60
C GLU A 358 1.83 1.11 -3.02
N ILE A 359 1.61 -0.19 -3.15
CA ILE A 359 1.63 -0.87 -4.44
C ILE A 359 0.18 -0.99 -4.92
N SER A 360 -0.07 -0.53 -6.14
CA SER A 360 -1.37 -0.71 -6.82
C SER A 360 -1.16 -0.89 -8.31
N ASN A 361 -1.77 -1.94 -8.86
CA ASN A 361 -1.58 -2.41 -10.23
C ASN A 361 -0.11 -2.70 -10.56
N ASN A 362 0.55 -1.80 -11.28
CA ASN A 362 1.93 -1.93 -11.74
C ASN A 362 2.77 -0.72 -11.31
N ARG A 363 2.38 -0.03 -10.25
CA ARG A 363 3.03 1.21 -9.80
C ARG A 363 3.19 1.28 -8.29
N LEU A 364 4.22 2.01 -7.90
CA LEU A 364 4.47 2.43 -6.53
C LEU A 364 3.96 3.87 -6.32
N TYR A 365 2.98 4.01 -5.44
CA TYR A 365 2.37 5.25 -5.02
C TYR A 365 2.94 5.72 -3.68
N GLY A 366 2.72 7.00 -3.39
CA GLY A 366 2.90 7.56 -2.06
C GLY A 366 1.75 8.51 -1.78
N TYR A 367 1.47 8.75 -0.50
CA TYR A 367 0.32 9.54 -0.03
C TYR A 367 -1.03 8.94 -0.43
N THR A 368 -1.12 7.64 -0.64
CA THR A 368 -2.33 6.93 -1.04
C THR A 368 -2.80 5.91 0.00
N GLY A 369 -4.01 5.42 -0.18
CA GLY A 369 -4.51 4.24 0.51
C GLY A 369 -5.04 3.24 -0.51
N VAL A 370 -4.63 1.97 -0.39
CA VAL A 370 -5.04 0.89 -1.28
C VAL A 370 -5.87 -0.10 -0.49
N LEU A 371 -7.17 -0.18 -0.79
CA LEU A 371 -8.12 -1.10 -0.17
C LEU A 371 -8.52 -2.18 -1.16
N THR A 372 -8.38 -3.44 -0.74
CA THR A 372 -8.87 -4.61 -1.48
C THR A 372 -9.86 -5.38 -0.63
N LEU A 373 -11.03 -5.65 -1.19
CA LEU A 373 -12.10 -6.44 -0.58
C LEU A 373 -12.11 -7.83 -1.19
N PHE A 374 -12.17 -8.86 -0.34
CA PHE A 374 -12.50 -10.24 -0.73
C PHE A 374 -14.02 -10.42 -0.71
N LEU A 375 -14.60 -10.95 -1.80
CA LEU A 375 -16.04 -11.00 -2.05
C LEU A 375 -16.68 -12.39 -1.90
#